data_AF-V7AUE7-F1
#
_entry.id   AF-V7AUE7-F1
#
_cell.length_a   1.000
_cell.length_b   1.000
_cell.length_c   1.000
_cell.angle_alpha   90.00
_cell.angle_beta   90.00
_cell.angle_gamma   90.00
#
_symmetry.space_group_name_H-M   'P 1'
#
loop_
_entity.id
_entity.type
_entity.pdbx_description
1 polymer ?
#
loop_
_entity_poly.entity_id
_entity_poly.type
_entity_poly.pdbx_seq_one_letter_code
_entity_poly.pdbx_strand_id
1 'polypeptide(L)'
;SYITHSLKVEGLRGIVTVPAKLESTSLVFAYGVDLFFTQIAPSRTYDSLTEDFSYALLLLTIVALVAAIFVTWVLSERKDLQEKWK
;
A
#
# COMPACT_ATOMS: atom_id res chain seq x y z
N SER A 1 5.29 -13.70 18.15
CA SER A 1 4.73 -13.91 16.81
C SER A 1 5.27 -15.21 16.27
N TYR A 2 4.42 -16.09 15.74
CA TYR A 2 4.84 -17.34 15.10
C TYR A 2 4.62 -17.19 13.59
N ILE A 3 5.63 -17.56 12.81
CA ILE A 3 5.57 -17.46 11.33
C ILE A 3 4.67 -18.56 10.77
N THR A 4 4.74 -19.75 11.36
CA THR A 4 3.82 -20.84 11.08
C THR A 4 2.54 -20.65 11.90
N HIS A 5 1.39 -20.62 11.24
CA HIS A 5 0.12 -20.37 11.93
C HIS A 5 -0.31 -21.54 12.83
N SER A 6 -0.33 -22.76 12.27
CA SER A 6 -0.79 -23.98 12.98
C SER A 6 0.07 -25.23 12.75
N LEU A 7 0.97 -25.21 11.76
CA LEU A 7 1.78 -26.36 11.37
C LEU A 7 3.22 -26.19 11.82
N LYS A 8 3.75 -27.17 12.56
CA LYS A 8 5.16 -27.21 12.91
C LYS A 8 5.93 -27.96 11.82
N VAL A 9 7.12 -27.48 11.49
CA VAL A 9 8.05 -28.20 10.61
C VAL A 9 8.70 -29.30 11.45
N GLU A 10 8.33 -30.56 11.22
CA GLU A 10 8.90 -31.66 11.97
C GLU A 10 10.33 -31.96 11.53
N GLY A 11 11.18 -32.32 12.49
CA GLY A 11 12.59 -32.62 12.26
C GLY A 11 13.37 -31.48 11.59
N LEU A 12 13.13 -30.23 11.98
CA LEU A 12 13.80 -29.04 11.45
C LEU A 12 15.33 -29.22 11.44
N ARG A 13 15.93 -29.20 10.25
CA ARG A 13 17.38 -29.30 10.03
C ARG A 13 18.04 -27.95 9.86
N GLY A 14 17.33 -27.01 9.24
CA GLY A 14 17.86 -25.68 9.00
C GLY A 14 16.82 -24.70 8.47
N ILE A 15 17.19 -23.42 8.50
CA ILE A 15 16.43 -22.31 7.94
C ILE A 15 17.39 -21.52 7.05
N VAL A 16 16.96 -21.25 5.82
CA VAL A 16 17.66 -20.42 4.85
C VAL A 16 16.83 -19.18 4.62
N THR A 17 17.48 -18.02 4.64
CA THR A 17 16.88 -16.74 4.30
C THR A 17 17.55 -16.15 3.08
N VAL A 18 16.74 -15.60 2.16
CA VAL A 18 17.22 -14.97 0.93
C VAL A 18 16.52 -13.61 0.79
N PRO A 19 17.25 -12.55 0.39
CA PRO A 19 16.62 -11.26 0.13
C PRO A 19 15.56 -11.39 -0.97
N ALA A 20 14.40 -10.76 -0.78
CA ALA A 20 13.41 -10.61 -1.83
C ALA A 20 13.75 -9.38 -2.71
N LYS A 21 13.02 -9.22 -3.81
CA LYS A 21 13.13 -8.02 -4.65
C LYS A 21 12.63 -6.76 -3.93
N LEU A 22 11.65 -6.92 -3.04
CA LEU A 22 11.17 -5.89 -2.14
C LEU A 22 12.08 -5.85 -0.91
N GLU A 23 12.58 -4.66 -0.58
CA GLU A 23 13.53 -4.43 0.52
C GLU A 23 12.90 -4.74 1.87
N SER A 24 11.61 -4.50 2.02
CA SER A 24 10.89 -4.80 3.25
C SER A 24 10.65 -6.30 3.48
N THR A 25 10.91 -7.13 2.46
CA THR A 25 10.51 -8.55 2.41
C THR A 25 11.73 -9.47 2.37
N SER A 26 11.63 -10.60 3.06
CA SER A 26 12.64 -11.67 3.04
C SER A 26 11.98 -13.01 2.82
N LEU A 27 12.58 -13.83 1.96
CA LEU A 27 12.14 -15.19 1.69
C LEU A 27 12.74 -16.11 2.75
N VAL A 28 11.90 -16.91 3.41
CA VAL A 28 12.31 -17.84 4.46
C VAL A 28 11.95 -19.24 4.03
N PHE A 29 12.95 -20.11 4.00
CA PHE A 29 12.80 -21.52 3.68
C PHE A 29 13.30 -22.37 4.84
N ALA A 30 12.40 -23.12 5.47
CA ALA A 30 12.72 -24.07 6.52
C ALA A 30 12.62 -25.49 5.96
N TYR A 31 13.61 -26.32 6.24
CA TYR A 31 13.66 -27.70 5.75
C TYR A 31 14.04 -28.68 6.87
N GLY A 32 13.46 -29.88 6.79
CA GLY A 32 13.61 -30.95 7.78
C GLY A 32 13.10 -32.28 7.26
N VAL A 33 12.17 -32.90 7.98
CA VAL A 33 11.29 -33.93 7.41
C VAL A 33 10.29 -33.27 6.46
N ASP A 34 9.77 -32.11 6.87
CA ASP A 34 8.85 -31.28 6.09
C ASP A 34 9.56 -30.08 5.47
N LEU A 35 8.92 -29.50 4.45
CA LEU A 35 9.37 -28.28 3.78
C LEU A 35 8.36 -27.17 4.05
N PHE A 36 8.86 -26.00 4.45
CA PHE A 36 8.04 -24.81 4.67
C PHE A 36 8.70 -23.59 4.03
N PHE A 37 7.91 -22.87 3.23
CA PHE A 37 8.35 -21.67 2.54
C PHE A 37 7.37 -20.53 2.81
N THR A 38 7.88 -19.35 3.10
CA THR A 38 7.06 -18.16 3.31
C THR A 38 7.85 -16.89 3.03
N GLN A 39 7.13 -15.79 2.87
CA GLN A 39 7.68 -14.44 2.74
C GLN A 39 7.34 -13.69 4.02
N ILE A 40 8.32 -13.03 4.62
CA ILE A 40 8.11 -12.24 5.84
C ILE A 40 8.52 -10.80 5.59
N ALA A 41 7.76 -9.86 6.16
CA ALA A 41 8.08 -8.44 6.16
C ALA A 41 8.31 -7.97 7.62
N PRO A 42 9.53 -8.08 8.16
CA PRO A 42 9.79 -7.80 9.59
C PRO A 42 9.50 -6.35 9.98
N SER A 43 9.68 -5.40 9.04
CA SER A 43 9.42 -3.97 9.23
C SER A 43 8.05 -3.50 8.74
N ARG A 44 7.14 -4.44 8.43
CA ARG A 44 5.97 -4.22 7.56
C ARG A 44 6.37 -3.87 6.12
N THR A 45 5.45 -4.10 5.18
CA THR A 45 5.63 -3.86 3.75
C THR A 45 5.57 -2.37 3.42
N TYR A 46 6.61 -1.61 3.79
CA TYR A 46 6.65 -0.16 3.57
C TYR A 46 6.91 0.25 2.11
N ASP A 47 7.44 -0.67 1.31
CA ASP A 47 7.75 -0.50 -0.11
C ASP A 47 6.63 -1.03 -1.03
N SER A 48 5.51 -1.48 -0.47
CA SER A 48 4.31 -1.88 -1.18
C SER A 48 3.13 -1.05 -0.69
N LEU A 49 2.19 -0.73 -1.58
CA LEU A 49 0.93 -0.15 -1.16
C LEU A 49 0.13 -1.20 -0.36
N THR A 50 -0.40 -0.79 0.79
CA THR A 50 -1.21 -1.65 1.65
C THR A 50 -2.49 -2.06 0.92
N GLU A 51 -2.93 -3.30 1.11
CA GLU A 51 -4.22 -3.79 0.59
C GLU A 51 -5.41 -2.98 1.11
N ASP A 52 -5.28 -2.40 2.32
CA ASP A 52 -6.28 -1.54 2.95
C ASP A 52 -6.36 -0.11 2.36
N PHE A 53 -5.52 0.23 1.38
CA PHE A 53 -5.52 1.58 0.81
C PHE A 53 -6.78 1.84 -0.05
N SER A 54 -7.57 2.85 0.33
CA SER A 54 -8.81 3.20 -0.39
C SER A 54 -8.54 4.04 -1.63
N TYR A 55 -8.33 3.37 -2.75
CA TYR A 55 -8.25 4.02 -4.07
C TYR A 55 -9.52 4.80 -4.43
N ALA A 56 -10.68 4.35 -3.95
CA ALA A 56 -11.96 5.02 -4.18
C ALA A 56 -12.02 6.40 -3.52
N LEU A 57 -11.59 6.53 -2.26
CA LEU A 57 -11.53 7.82 -1.58
C LEU A 57 -10.53 8.76 -2.26
N LEU A 58 -9.35 8.24 -2.64
CA LEU A 58 -8.37 9.02 -3.39
C LEU A 58 -8.98 9.63 -4.66
N LEU A 59 -9.60 8.79 -5.50
CA LEU A 59 -10.24 9.25 -6.73
C LEU A 59 -11.36 10.26 -6.47
N LEU A 60 -12.20 10.02 -5.46
CA LEU A 60 -13.28 10.94 -5.09
C LEU A 60 -12.73 12.31 -4.70
N THR A 61 -11.68 12.37 -3.88
CA THR A 61 -11.07 13.64 -3.47
C THR A 61 -10.50 14.42 -4.65
N ILE A 62 -9.86 13.73 -5.61
CA ILE A 62 -9.35 14.35 -6.84
C ILE A 62 -10.49 14.96 -7.65
N VAL A 63 -11.57 14.20 -7.88
CA VAL A 63 -12.74 14.70 -8.64
C VAL A 63 -13.39 15.88 -7.94
N ALA A 64 -13.56 15.83 -6.62
CA ALA A 64 -14.12 16.92 -5.83
C ALA A 64 -13.27 18.19 -5.93
N LEU A 65 -11.95 18.08 -5.85
CA LEU A 65 -11.03 19.21 -6.00
C LEU A 65 -11.09 19.81 -7.41
N VAL A 66 -11.09 18.98 -8.45
CA VAL A 66 -11.20 19.45 -9.85
C VAL A 66 -12.52 20.19 -10.07
N ALA A 67 -13.64 19.65 -9.57
CA ALA A 67 -14.94 20.30 -9.64
C ALA A 67 -14.94 21.65 -8.88
N ALA A 68 -14.36 21.69 -7.69
CA ALA A 68 -14.23 22.91 -6.90
C ALA A 68 -13.43 23.99 -7.66
N ILE A 69 -12.30 23.63 -8.27
CA ILE A 69 -11.50 24.56 -9.10
C ILE A 69 -12.33 25.13 -10.25
N PHE A 70 -13.08 24.29 -10.96
CA PHE A 70 -13.90 24.73 -12.09
C PHE A 70 -15.00 25.69 -11.64
N VAL A 71 -15.69 25.36 -10.54
CA VAL A 71 -16.71 26.22 -9.94
C VAL A 71 -16.10 27.56 -9.52
N THR A 72 -14.97 27.54 -8.80
CA THR A 72 -14.28 28.77 -8.38
C THR A 72 -13.84 29.62 -9.56
N TRP A 73 -13.34 29.01 -10.64
CA TRP A 73 -12.96 29.75 -11.86
C TRP A 73 -14.17 30.45 -12.49
N VAL A 74 -15.28 29.74 -12.67
CA VAL A 74 -16.53 30.32 -13.21
C VAL A 74 -17.04 31.45 -12.30
N LEU A 75 -17.01 31.28 -10.98
CA LEU A 75 -17.43 32.32 -10.05
C LEU A 75 -16.49 33.54 -10.09
N SER A 76 -15.18 33.32 -10.23
CA SER A 76 -14.19 34.38 -10.34
C SER A 76 -14.42 35.21 -11.61
N GLU A 77 -14.58 34.56 -12.76
CA GLU A 77 -14.85 35.24 -14.04
C GLU A 77 -16.12 36.09 -13.96
N ARG A 78 -17.18 35.56 -13.32
CA ARG A 78 -18.42 36.30 -13.11
C ARG A 78 -18.25 37.51 -12.20
N LYS A 79 -17.45 37.38 -11.13
CA LYS A 79 -17.15 38.50 -10.22
C LYS A 79 -16.33 39.58 -10.92
N ASP A 80 -15.28 39.21 -11.64
CA ASP A 80 -14.45 40.14 -12.42
C ASP A 80 -15.28 40.94 -13.42
N LEU A 81 -16.21 40.28 -14.12
CA LEU A 81 -17.13 40.96 -15.04
C LEU A 81 -18.07 41.93 -14.30
N GLN A 82 -18.61 41.54 -13.15
CA GLN A 82 -19.47 42.44 -12.36
C GLN A 82 -18.71 43.65 -11.81
N GLU A 83 -17.46 43.49 -11.38
CA GLU A 83 -16.63 44.61 -10.91
C GLU A 83 -16.28 45.57 -12.04
N LYS A 84 -15.98 45.07 -13.24
CA LYS A 84 -15.67 45.89 -14.42
C LYS A 84 -16.86 46.68 -14.97
N TRP A 85 -18.09 46.29 -14.63
CA TRP A 85 -19.33 46.93 -15.10
C TRP A 85 -19.93 47.92 -14.09
N LYS A 86 -19.24 48.16 -12.97
CA LYS A 86 -19.49 49.30 -12.07
C LYS A 86 -18.68 50.51 -12.50
#